data_AF-A0A652YJL6-F1
#
_entry.id   AF-A0A652YJL6-F1
#
_cell.length_a   1.000
_cell.length_b   1.000
_cell.length_c   1.000
_cell.angle_alpha   90.00
_cell.angle_beta   90.00
_cell.angle_gamma   90.00
#
_symmetry.space_group_name_H-M   'P 1'
#
loop_
_entity.id
_entity.type
_entity.pdbx_description
1 polymer ?
#
loop_
_entity_poly.entity_id
_entity_poly.type
_entity_poly.pdbx_seq_one_letter_code
_entity_poly.pdbx_strand_id
1 'polypeptide(L)'
;MSIDHVISAVGSADAEKIKTALSALAQTSTATTTLVIDGVTIDVPASVGDAVVALLKYLANGDSVALGAVAELLTTSQAAEILGVSDTYVRKLADAGKLPIELRGTHRRFRLDDVMAYREQFPKRS
;
A
#
# COMPACT_ATOMS: atom_id res chain seq x y z
N MET A 1 4.25 9.08 5.05
CA MET A 1 3.32 9.21 3.94
C MET A 1 2.88 10.64 3.84
N SER A 2 2.92 11.22 2.64
CA SER A 2 2.06 12.36 2.32
C SER A 2 0.77 11.75 1.79
N ILE A 3 -0.39 12.07 2.38
CA ILE A 3 -1.66 11.68 1.77
C ILE A 3 -1.95 12.73 0.71
N ASP A 4 -1.92 12.30 -0.55
CA ASP A 4 -2.14 13.20 -1.68
C ASP A 4 -3.60 13.15 -2.13
N HIS A 5 -4.26 12.00 -1.94
CA HIS A 5 -5.65 11.78 -2.33
C HIS A 5 -6.41 10.99 -1.27
N VAL A 6 -7.61 11.44 -0.94
CA VAL A 6 -8.58 10.69 -0.14
C VAL A 6 -9.79 10.41 -1.00
N ILE A 7 -10.12 9.14 -1.18
CA ILE A 7 -11.25 8.67 -1.98
C ILE A 7 -12.29 8.12 -1.00
N SER A 8 -13.47 8.73 -1.00
CA SER A 8 -14.61 8.25 -0.22
C SER A 8 -15.16 6.95 -0.80
N ALA A 9 -15.81 6.18 0.06
CA ALA A 9 -16.57 5.00 -0.35
C ALA A 9 -17.51 5.29 -1.53
N VAL A 10 -17.59 4.35 -2.47
CA VAL A 10 -18.50 4.46 -3.61
C VAL A 10 -19.95 4.18 -3.19
N GLY A 11 -20.91 4.74 -3.93
CA GLY A 11 -22.33 4.47 -3.71
C GLY A 11 -22.67 2.99 -3.92
N SER A 12 -23.74 2.51 -3.29
CA SER A 12 -24.14 1.09 -3.32
C SER A 12 -24.33 0.51 -4.73
N ALA A 13 -24.87 1.31 -5.66
CA ALA A 13 -25.03 0.90 -7.05
C ALA A 13 -23.70 0.68 -7.77
N ASP A 14 -22.69 1.50 -7.50
CA ASP A 14 -21.37 1.38 -8.12
C ASP A 14 -20.51 0.32 -7.42
N ALA A 15 -20.67 0.16 -6.11
CA ALA A 15 -20.07 -0.93 -5.35
C ALA A 15 -20.45 -2.31 -5.92
N GLU A 16 -21.73 -2.55 -6.23
CA GLU A 16 -22.18 -3.82 -6.81
C GLU A 16 -21.63 -4.06 -8.23
N LYS A 17 -21.50 -3.01 -9.05
CA LYS A 17 -20.84 -3.11 -10.36
C LYS A 17 -19.37 -3.50 -10.21
N ILE A 18 -18.66 -2.86 -9.27
CA ILE A 18 -17.25 -3.16 -9.00
C ILE A 18 -17.10 -4.60 -8.52
N LYS A 19 -17.91 -5.07 -7.56
CA LYS A 19 -17.88 -6.46 -7.08
C LYS A 19 -18.10 -7.47 -8.20
N THR A 20 -19.07 -7.19 -9.09
CA THR A 20 -19.39 -8.05 -10.24
C THR A 20 -18.23 -8.08 -11.25
N ALA A 21 -17.60 -6.94 -11.54
CA ALA A 21 -16.45 -6.89 -12.42
C ALA A 21 -15.24 -7.63 -11.81
N LEU A 22 -15.00 -7.48 -10.51
CA LEU A 22 -13.90 -8.12 -9.80
C LEU A 22 -14.02 -9.65 -9.75
N SER A 23 -15.23 -10.21 -9.65
CA SER A 23 -15.42 -11.66 -9.67
C SER A 23 -15.17 -12.27 -11.05
N ALA A 24 -15.39 -11.50 -12.13
CA ALA A 24 -15.07 -11.92 -13.50
C ALA A 24 -13.55 -11.93 -13.79
N LEU A 25 -12.76 -11.10 -13.10
CA LEU A 25 -11.31 -11.00 -13.29
C LEU A 25 -10.52 -12.22 -12.76
N ALA A 26 -11.14 -13.08 -11.96
CA ALA A 26 -10.47 -14.16 -11.22
C ALA A 26 -9.86 -15.29 -12.09
N GLN A 27 -9.89 -15.21 -13.43
CA GLN A 27 -9.54 -16.32 -14.32
C GLN A 27 -8.43 -16.07 -15.34
N THR A 28 -7.76 -14.90 -15.31
CA THR A 28 -6.74 -14.58 -16.34
C THR A 28 -5.41 -14.18 -15.71
N SER A 29 -4.46 -15.12 -15.66
CA SER A 29 -3.09 -14.84 -15.22
C SER A 29 -2.26 -14.41 -16.45
N THR A 30 -2.01 -13.11 -16.57
CA THR A 30 -1.17 -12.51 -17.62
C THR A 30 -0.07 -11.68 -16.97
N ALA A 31 1.09 -11.58 -17.64
CA ALA A 31 2.24 -10.82 -17.10
C ALA A 31 2.00 -9.30 -17.07
N THR A 32 1.01 -8.83 -17.83
CA THR A 32 0.65 -7.42 -18.00
C THR A 32 -0.86 -7.27 -17.88
N THR A 33 -1.29 -6.19 -17.23
CA THR A 33 -2.70 -5.83 -17.08
C THR A 33 -2.96 -4.56 -17.88
N THR A 34 -4.06 -4.53 -18.62
CA THR A 34 -4.47 -3.34 -19.37
C THR A 34 -5.52 -2.56 -18.57
N LEU A 35 -5.24 -1.29 -18.28
CA LEU A 35 -6.17 -0.35 -17.64
C LEU A 35 -6.78 0.57 -18.70
N VAL A 36 -8.08 0.82 -18.61
CA VAL A 36 -8.79 1.78 -19.48
C VAL A 36 -9.34 2.90 -18.61
N ILE A 37 -8.82 4.12 -18.78
CA ILE A 37 -9.23 5.32 -18.02
C ILE A 37 -9.60 6.39 -19.03
N ASP A 38 -10.85 6.87 -18.99
CA ASP A 38 -11.38 7.88 -19.93
C ASP A 38 -11.14 7.54 -21.42
N GLY A 39 -11.21 6.24 -21.75
CA GLY A 39 -10.97 5.73 -23.10
C GLY A 39 -9.49 5.57 -23.49
N VAL A 40 -8.57 5.97 -22.61
CA VAL A 40 -7.12 5.76 -22.78
C VAL A 40 -6.74 4.39 -22.25
N THR A 41 -6.08 3.60 -23.10
CA THR A 41 -5.57 2.27 -22.76
C THR A 41 -4.12 2.37 -22.27
N ILE A 42 -3.84 1.79 -21.10
CA ILE A 42 -2.52 1.82 -20.45
C ILE A 42 -2.14 0.39 -20.08
N ASP A 43 -1.05 -0.12 -20.65
CA ASP A 43 -0.49 -1.41 -20.25
C ASP A 43 0.43 -1.22 -19.04
N VAL A 44 0.13 -1.94 -17.96
CA VAL A 44 0.85 -1.87 -16.69
C VAL A 44 1.33 -3.26 -16.27
N PRO A 45 2.39 -3.35 -15.43
CA PRO A 45 2.76 -4.61 -14.80
C PRO A 45 1.59 -5.21 -14.00
N ALA A 46 1.54 -6.54 -13.91
CA ALA A 46 0.51 -7.24 -13.13
C ALA A 46 0.39 -6.71 -11.69
N SER A 47 1.51 -6.36 -11.05
CA SER A 47 1.54 -5.78 -9.69
C SER A 47 0.77 -4.46 -9.56
N VAL A 48 0.75 -3.63 -10.60
CA VAL A 48 -0.04 -2.39 -10.63
C VAL A 48 -1.52 -2.73 -10.79
N GLY A 49 -1.85 -3.71 -11.63
CA GLY A 49 -3.20 -4.24 -11.75
C GLY A 49 -3.75 -4.77 -10.42
N ASP A 50 -2.94 -5.54 -9.69
CA ASP A 50 -3.29 -6.06 -8.36
C ASP A 50 -3.54 -4.94 -7.35
N ALA A 51 -2.74 -3.87 -7.41
CA ALA A 51 -2.93 -2.69 -6.56
C ALA A 51 -4.27 -1.98 -6.86
N VAL A 52 -4.63 -1.83 -8.14
CA VAL A 52 -5.93 -1.26 -8.55
C VAL A 52 -7.08 -2.17 -8.10
N VAL A 53 -6.95 -3.49 -8.24
CA VAL A 53 -7.95 -4.45 -7.75
C VAL A 53 -8.13 -4.35 -6.24
N ALA A 54 -7.03 -4.23 -5.47
CA ALA A 54 -7.09 -4.05 -4.02
C ALA A 54 -7.80 -2.74 -3.65
N LEU A 55 -7.46 -1.62 -4.31
CA LEU A 55 -8.13 -0.33 -4.14
C LEU A 55 -9.64 -0.44 -4.38
N LEU A 56 -10.04 -1.05 -5.50
CA LEU A 56 -11.45 -1.24 -5.86
C LEU A 56 -12.21 -2.08 -4.82
N LYS A 57 -11.57 -3.10 -4.24
CA LYS A 57 -12.18 -3.93 -3.18
C LYS A 57 -12.49 -3.11 -1.92
N TYR A 58 -11.56 -2.27 -1.47
CA TYR A 58 -11.80 -1.39 -0.32
C TYR A 58 -13.00 -0.47 -0.58
N LEU A 59 -12.99 0.23 -1.73
CA LEU A 59 -14.06 1.15 -2.08
C LEU A 59 -15.43 0.45 -2.18
N ALA A 60 -15.48 -0.73 -2.80
CA ALA A 60 -16.72 -1.50 -2.96
C ALA A 60 -17.24 -2.11 -1.64
N ASN A 61 -16.39 -2.25 -0.63
CA ASN A 61 -16.78 -2.68 0.71
C ASN A 61 -17.30 -1.52 1.59
N GLY A 62 -17.25 -0.29 1.08
CA GLY A 62 -17.65 0.90 1.83
C GLY A 62 -16.51 1.56 2.61
N ASP A 63 -15.28 1.13 2.38
CA ASP A 63 -14.11 1.73 3.03
C ASP A 63 -13.67 2.99 2.26
N SER A 64 -13.27 4.03 3.01
CA SER A 64 -12.56 5.17 2.42
C SER A 64 -11.07 4.83 2.32
N VAL A 65 -10.43 5.28 1.23
CA VAL A 65 -9.02 4.97 0.97
C VAL A 65 -8.20 6.25 0.88
N ALA A 66 -7.06 6.26 1.57
CA ALA A 66 -6.04 7.30 1.45
C ALA A 66 -4.87 6.79 0.61
N LEU A 67 -4.51 7.52 -0.44
CA LEU A 67 -3.37 7.24 -1.31
C LEU A 67 -2.32 8.33 -1.17
N GLY A 68 -1.06 7.92 -1.24
CA GLY A 68 0.06 8.81 -1.00
C GLY A 68 1.37 8.25 -1.50
N ALA A 69 2.26 9.14 -1.97
CA ALA A 69 3.63 8.73 -2.26
C ALA A 69 4.34 8.28 -0.97
N VAL A 70 5.02 7.14 -1.06
CA VAL A 70 5.90 6.68 0.02
C VAL A 70 7.30 7.21 -0.26
N ALA A 71 7.81 8.02 0.67
CA ALA A 71 9.16 8.55 0.58
C ALA A 71 10.19 7.41 0.71
N GLU A 72 11.32 7.52 0.01
CA GLU A 72 12.42 6.55 0.13
C GLU A 72 12.93 6.45 1.58
N LEU A 73 12.97 7.60 2.29
CA LEU A 73 13.36 7.69 3.69
C LEU A 73 12.17 8.04 4.58
N LEU A 74 11.82 7.10 5.45
CA LEU A 74 10.68 7.15 6.34
C LEU A 74 11.07 7.70 7.72
N THR A 75 10.16 8.42 8.35
CA THR A 75 10.26 8.70 9.80
C THR A 75 9.92 7.45 10.61
N THR A 76 10.23 7.44 11.91
CA THR A 76 9.84 6.34 12.82
C THR A 76 8.34 6.05 12.75
N SER A 77 7.50 7.09 12.75
CA SER A 77 6.04 6.94 12.72
C SER A 77 5.55 6.34 11.41
N GLN A 78 6.15 6.75 10.28
CA GLN A 78 5.80 6.20 8.97
C GLN A 78 6.20 4.73 8.83
N ALA A 79 7.39 4.35 9.35
CA ALA A 79 7.79 2.96 9.40
C ALA A 79 6.88 2.14 10.32
N ALA A 80 6.45 2.70 11.46
CA ALA A 80 5.54 2.04 12.40
C ALA A 80 4.17 1.77 11.79
N GLU A 81 3.64 2.74 11.06
CA GLU A 81 2.39 2.63 10.30
C GLU A 81 2.46 1.50 9.26
N ILE A 82 3.53 1.46 8.46
CA ILE A 82 3.73 0.41 7.44
C ILE A 82 3.84 -0.99 8.07
N LEU A 83 4.55 -1.09 9.20
CA LEU A 83 4.72 -2.34 9.94
C LEU A 83 3.49 -2.73 10.77
N GLY A 84 2.54 -1.81 10.99
CA GLY A 84 1.37 -2.03 11.83
C GLY A 84 1.70 -2.23 13.31
N VAL A 85 2.73 -1.54 13.81
CA VAL A 85 3.26 -1.61 15.19
C VAL A 85 3.38 -0.21 15.79
N SER A 86 3.82 -0.11 17.05
CA SER A 86 4.06 1.21 17.69
C SER A 86 5.41 1.81 17.31
N ASP A 87 5.51 3.14 17.26
CA ASP A 87 6.77 3.88 17.06
C ASP A 87 7.86 3.46 18.04
N THR A 88 7.48 3.19 19.29
CA THR A 88 8.40 2.70 20.32
C THR A 88 8.97 1.35 19.96
N TYR A 89 8.18 0.46 19.34
CA TYR A 89 8.66 -0.83 18.87
C TYR A 89 9.63 -0.68 17.70
N VAL A 90 9.34 0.17 16.72
CA VAL A 90 10.27 0.48 15.62
C VAL A 90 11.61 1.00 16.15
N ARG A 91 11.57 1.88 17.16
CA ARG A 91 12.79 2.37 17.82
C ARG A 91 13.59 1.24 18.46
N LYS A 92 12.92 0.31 19.15
CA LYS A 92 13.58 -0.88 19.72
C LYS A 92 14.21 -1.77 18.64
N LEU A 93 13.56 -1.92 17.49
CA LEU A 93 14.14 -2.67 16.36
C LEU A 93 15.40 -1.99 15.83
N ALA A 94 15.37 -0.66 15.71
CA ALA A 94 16.52 0.14 15.28
C ALA A 94 17.68 0.04 16.28
N ASP A 95 17.40 0.25 17.57
CA ASP A 95 18.40 0.20 18.64
C ASP A 95 18.98 -1.23 18.80
N ALA A 96 18.21 -2.27 18.46
CA ALA A 96 18.64 -3.67 18.43
C ALA A 96 19.34 -4.09 17.12
N GLY A 97 19.50 -3.17 16.16
CA GLY A 97 20.12 -3.43 14.85
C GLY A 97 19.29 -4.34 13.92
N LYS A 98 18.02 -4.60 14.25
CA LYS A 98 17.11 -5.46 13.46
C LYS A 98 16.46 -4.73 12.29
N LEU A 99 16.35 -3.41 12.39
CA LEU A 99 15.88 -2.56 11.32
C LEU A 99 16.95 -1.49 11.06
N PRO A 100 17.60 -1.51 9.88
CA PRO A 100 18.62 -0.52 9.53
C PRO A 100 18.08 0.91 9.66
N ILE A 101 18.95 1.80 10.12
CA ILE A 101 18.62 3.18 10.41
C ILE A 101 19.72 4.10 9.88
N GLU A 102 19.29 5.15 9.21
CA GLU A 102 20.15 6.26 8.78
C GLU A 102 19.83 7.51 9.60
N LEU A 103 20.84 8.33 9.88
CA LEU A 103 20.67 9.63 10.53
C LEU A 103 20.69 10.74 9.48
N ARG A 104 19.62 11.54 9.42
CA ARG A 104 19.59 12.81 8.68
C ARG A 104 19.61 13.93 9.71
N GLY A 105 20.81 14.48 9.94
CA GLY A 105 21.07 15.34 11.09
C GLY A 105 20.90 14.55 12.39
N THR A 106 20.05 15.03 13.29
CA THR A 106 19.72 14.36 14.56
C THR A 106 18.52 13.41 14.48
N HIS A 107 17.86 13.34 13.32
CA HIS A 107 16.64 12.54 13.18
C HIS A 107 16.91 11.18 12.53
N ARG A 108 16.27 10.15 13.11
CA ARG A 108 16.22 8.78 12.60
C ARG A 108 15.43 8.73 11.28
N ARG A 109 15.95 7.99 10.31
CA ARG A 109 15.31 7.68 9.03
C ARG A 109 15.47 6.20 8.69
N PHE A 110 14.47 5.63 8.04
CA PHE A 110 14.42 4.22 7.67
C PHE A 110 14.21 4.12 6.17
N ARG A 111 14.98 3.31 5.46
CA ARG A 111 14.70 3.10 4.02
C ARG A 111 13.41 2.31 3.88
N LEU A 112 12.58 2.69 2.92
CA LEU A 112 11.36 1.97 2.60
C LEU A 112 11.65 0.48 2.35
N ASP A 113 12.67 0.17 1.55
CA ASP A 113 13.02 -1.20 1.20
C ASP A 113 13.35 -2.06 2.42
N ASP A 114 14.08 -1.51 3.39
CA ASP A 114 14.41 -2.20 4.65
C ASP A 114 13.15 -2.47 5.49
N VAL A 115 12.22 -1.51 5.53
CA VAL A 115 10.94 -1.66 6.25
C VAL A 115 10.05 -2.70 5.57
N MET A 116 9.98 -2.70 4.24
CA MET A 116 9.22 -3.67 3.46
C MET A 116 9.79 -5.08 3.62
N ALA A 117 11.11 -5.23 3.51
CA ALA A 117 11.80 -6.51 3.71
C ALA A 117 11.56 -7.07 5.13
N TYR A 118 11.59 -6.21 6.15
CA TYR A 118 11.27 -6.62 7.52
C TYR A 118 9.81 -7.10 7.63
N ARG A 119 8.86 -6.38 7.00
CA ARG A 119 7.43 -6.74 7.01
C ARG A 119 7.17 -8.09 6.35
N GLU A 120 7.86 -8.40 5.26
CA GLU A 120 7.73 -9.67 4.53
C GLU A 120 8.28 -10.85 5.32
N GLN A 121 9.34 -10.64 6.11
CA GLN A 121 9.89 -11.68 7.01
C GLN A 121 9.00 -11.93 8.22
N PHE A 122 8.29 -10.91 8.70
CA PHE A 122 7.41 -10.98 9.86
C PHE A 122 6.01 -10.49 9.50
N PRO A 123 5.29 -11.20 8.61
CA PRO A 123 3.97 -10.79 8.18
C PRO A 123 3.06 -10.73 9.40
N LYS A 124 2.27 -9.65 9.47
CA LYS A 124 1.31 -9.42 10.54
C LYS A 124 0.45 -10.68 10.68
N ARG A 125 0.54 -11.37 11.83
CA ARG A 125 -0.41 -12.42 12.20
C ARG A 125 -1.75 -11.73 12.41
N SER A 126 -2.58 -11.73 11.38
CA SER A 126 -3.99 -11.37 11.48
C SER A 126 -4.79 -12.51 12.09
#